data_AF-A0A182BFK5-F1
#
_entry.id   AF-A0A182BFK5-F1
#
_cell.length_a   1.000
_cell.length_b   1.000
_cell.length_c   1.000
_cell.angle_alpha   90.00
_cell.angle_beta   90.00
_cell.angle_gamma   90.00
#
_symmetry.space_group_name_H-M   'P 1'
#
loop_
_entity.id
_entity.type
_entity.pdbx_description
1 polymer ?
#
loop_
_entity_poly.entity_id
_entity_poly.type
_entity_poly.pdbx_seq_one_letter_code
_entity_poly.pdbx_strand_id
1 'polypeptide(L)'
;AIETHVFDFGPFHEDRYAPDALPRLSLITRVKPADHHNKAGNINNVLFNSGTDGKVILFLDADMRPTPNFLLRTVPLLLEEMRDDAVENRMMFDDDPEIGRASNTAWRVNRDVAFVQAPQRFHNVDHADIMAHRNAIFYDGICRGRDGFGLTPFVGTNALWRREVLAEIGGFVYGSVTEDTLTSNEVHRRGYISKYAAEDLAWGEAPVSVAAA
;
A
#
# COMPACT_ATOMS: atom_id res chain seq x y z
N ALA A 1 -13.82 -19.04 -16.41
CA ALA A 1 -13.35 -18.84 -15.03
C ALA A 1 -11.86 -18.53 -15.09
N ILE A 2 -11.38 -17.49 -14.41
CA ILE A 2 -9.93 -17.26 -14.30
C ILE A 2 -9.42 -18.25 -13.26
N GLU A 3 -8.61 -19.21 -13.70
CA GLU A 3 -8.05 -20.23 -12.81
C GLU A 3 -6.99 -19.60 -11.89
N THR A 4 -7.23 -19.68 -10.58
CA THR A 4 -6.36 -19.17 -9.50
C THR A 4 -6.07 -20.31 -8.53
N HIS A 5 -4.80 -20.49 -8.19
CA HIS A 5 -4.37 -21.44 -7.16
C HIS A 5 -3.84 -20.68 -5.96
N VAL A 6 -4.22 -21.12 -4.77
CA VAL A 6 -3.78 -20.55 -3.49
C VAL A 6 -3.18 -21.68 -2.66
N PHE A 7 -1.93 -21.49 -2.24
CA PHE A 7 -1.22 -22.40 -1.35
C PHE A 7 -0.92 -21.67 -0.05
N ASP A 8 -1.49 -22.13 1.05
CA ASP A 8 -1.40 -21.47 2.35
C ASP A 8 -0.45 -22.20 3.29
N PHE A 9 0.35 -21.41 4.00
CA PHE A 9 1.32 -21.86 4.98
C PHE A 9 1.14 -21.06 6.27
N GLY A 10 1.12 -21.73 7.42
CA GLY A 10 0.99 -21.10 8.73
C GLY A 10 -0.35 -21.39 9.41
N PRO A 11 -0.76 -20.56 10.38
CA PRO A 11 -1.93 -20.82 11.21
C PRO A 11 -3.25 -20.57 10.47
N PHE A 12 -4.28 -21.33 10.83
CA PHE A 12 -5.62 -21.27 10.24
C PHE A 12 -6.68 -20.87 11.28
N HIS A 13 -7.82 -20.36 10.83
CA HIS A 13 -8.97 -20.03 11.69
C HIS A 13 -8.59 -19.14 12.89
N GLU A 14 -8.94 -19.55 14.11
CA GLU A 14 -8.69 -18.77 15.33
C GLU A 14 -7.21 -18.76 15.74
N ASP A 15 -6.46 -19.80 15.36
CA ASP A 15 -5.03 -19.92 15.69
C ASP A 15 -4.19 -18.79 15.08
N ARG A 16 -4.72 -18.10 14.05
CA ARG A 16 -4.05 -16.95 13.41
C ARG A 16 -3.85 -15.76 14.34
N TYR A 17 -4.56 -15.73 15.47
CA TYR A 17 -4.48 -14.65 16.46
C TYR A 17 -3.78 -15.08 17.76
N ALA A 18 -3.19 -16.28 17.81
CA ALA A 18 -2.45 -16.70 18.99
C ALA A 18 -1.19 -15.81 19.19
N PRO A 19 -0.77 -15.53 20.44
CA PRO A 19 0.33 -14.61 20.73
C PRO A 19 1.66 -14.94 20.03
N ASP A 20 1.93 -16.23 19.80
CA ASP A 20 3.17 -16.72 19.16
C ASP A 20 2.92 -17.21 17.72
N ALA A 21 1.74 -16.92 17.15
CA ALA A 21 1.42 -17.33 15.80
C ALA A 21 2.28 -16.55 14.79
N LEU A 22 3.05 -17.29 13.98
CA LEU A 22 3.71 -16.69 12.82
C LEU A 22 2.65 -16.20 11.81
N PRO A 23 2.95 -15.12 11.05
CA PRO A 23 2.06 -14.68 9.99
C PRO A 23 1.78 -15.80 8.99
N ARG A 24 0.53 -15.88 8.51
CA ARG A 24 0.18 -16.74 7.39
C ARG A 24 0.84 -16.23 6.12
N LEU A 25 1.45 -17.14 5.37
CA LEU A 25 2.01 -16.90 4.05
C LEU A 25 1.13 -17.60 3.01
N SER A 26 0.72 -16.88 1.97
CA SER A 26 -0.05 -17.43 0.86
C SER A 26 0.72 -17.24 -0.44
N LEU A 27 1.00 -18.34 -1.15
CA LEU A 27 1.47 -18.31 -2.53
C LEU A 27 0.26 -18.35 -3.46
N ILE A 28 0.04 -17.27 -4.20
CA ILE A 28 -1.11 -17.13 -5.11
C ILE A 28 -0.59 -17.11 -6.54
N THR A 29 -1.10 -18.01 -7.37
CA THR A 29 -0.75 -18.11 -8.78
C THR A 29 -2.01 -18.04 -9.65
N ARG A 30 -1.83 -17.64 -10.91
CA ARG A 30 -2.90 -17.60 -11.90
C ARG A 30 -2.42 -18.12 -13.24
N VAL A 31 -3.32 -18.73 -13.99
CA VAL A 31 -3.07 -19.03 -15.40
C VAL A 31 -3.12 -17.73 -16.19
N LYS A 32 -2.02 -17.40 -16.88
CA LYS A 32 -1.94 -16.14 -17.64
C LYS A 32 -2.76 -16.25 -18.94
N PRO A 33 -3.77 -15.38 -19.14
CA PRO A 33 -4.45 -15.27 -20.43
C PRO A 33 -3.54 -14.60 -21.48
N ALA A 34 -3.99 -14.55 -22.73
CA ALA A 34 -3.24 -13.93 -23.84
C ALA A 34 -2.91 -12.46 -23.57
N ASP A 35 -3.89 -11.69 -23.07
CA ASP A 35 -3.65 -10.35 -22.52
C ASP A 35 -3.64 -10.41 -21.00
N HIS A 36 -2.44 -10.43 -20.41
CA HIS A 36 -2.25 -10.69 -18.99
C HIS A 36 -1.96 -9.44 -18.15
N HIS A 37 -1.69 -8.27 -18.73
CA HIS A 37 -1.47 -7.03 -17.95
C HIS A 37 -0.40 -7.12 -16.84
N ASN A 38 0.65 -7.94 -17.02
CA ASN A 38 1.83 -8.02 -16.13
C ASN A 38 1.52 -7.98 -14.61
N LYS A 39 2.07 -6.98 -13.91
CA LYS A 39 1.98 -6.78 -12.47
C LYS A 39 0.56 -6.39 -12.05
N ALA A 40 -0.09 -5.45 -12.76
CA ALA A 40 -1.50 -5.11 -12.55
C ALA A 40 -2.41 -6.35 -12.55
N GLY A 41 -2.25 -7.23 -13.54
CA GLY A 41 -3.07 -8.43 -13.65
C GLY A 41 -2.86 -9.42 -12.50
N ASN A 42 -1.61 -9.55 -12.02
CA ASN A 42 -1.31 -10.39 -10.86
C ASN A 42 -1.95 -9.83 -9.58
N ILE A 43 -1.82 -8.52 -9.36
CA ILE A 43 -2.39 -7.83 -8.19
C ILE A 43 -3.92 -7.94 -8.18
N ASN A 44 -4.57 -7.69 -9.33
CA ASN A 44 -6.02 -7.80 -9.42
C ASN A 44 -6.50 -9.24 -9.23
N ASN A 45 -5.72 -10.24 -9.64
CA ASN A 45 -6.05 -11.63 -9.36
C ASN A 45 -6.02 -11.93 -7.86
N VAL A 46 -5.04 -11.41 -7.13
CA VAL A 46 -5.00 -11.50 -5.66
C VAL A 46 -6.20 -10.77 -5.04
N LEU A 47 -6.51 -9.57 -5.53
CA LEU A 47 -7.60 -8.75 -4.98
C LEU A 47 -8.98 -9.43 -5.13
N PHE A 48 -9.26 -10.04 -6.28
CA PHE A 48 -10.61 -10.51 -6.61
C PHE A 48 -10.79 -12.03 -6.60
N ASN A 49 -9.73 -12.83 -6.76
CA ASN A 49 -9.86 -14.27 -6.97
C ASN A 49 -9.19 -15.14 -5.89
N SER A 50 -8.41 -14.58 -4.96
CA SER A 50 -7.66 -15.37 -3.98
C SER A 50 -8.38 -15.59 -2.64
N GLY A 51 -9.56 -15.00 -2.44
CA GLY A 51 -10.29 -15.08 -1.17
C GLY A 51 -9.61 -14.35 0.01
N THR A 52 -8.73 -13.37 -0.27
CA THR A 52 -8.09 -12.56 0.77
C THR A 52 -9.04 -11.48 1.31
N ASP A 53 -9.01 -11.23 2.62
CA ASP A 53 -9.96 -10.35 3.34
C ASP A 53 -9.29 -9.18 4.08
N GLY A 54 -7.96 -9.04 3.98
CA GLY A 54 -7.21 -7.99 4.67
C GLY A 54 -7.66 -6.58 4.31
N LYS A 55 -7.90 -5.73 5.32
CA LYS A 55 -8.47 -4.36 5.15
C LYS A 55 -7.50 -3.37 4.51
N VAL A 56 -6.20 -3.56 4.76
CA VAL A 56 -5.11 -2.81 4.14
C VAL A 56 -4.21 -3.74 3.33
N ILE A 57 -3.60 -3.20 2.29
CA ILE A 57 -2.69 -3.91 1.40
C ILE A 57 -1.38 -3.14 1.36
N LEU A 58 -0.28 -3.79 1.73
CA LEU A 58 1.06 -3.25 1.54
C LEU A 58 1.65 -3.83 0.25
N PHE A 59 2.01 -2.95 -0.69
CA PHE A 59 2.76 -3.33 -1.89
C PHE A 59 4.26 -3.19 -1.65
N LEU A 60 4.98 -4.28 -1.93
CA LEU A 60 6.44 -4.35 -1.91
C LEU A 60 6.90 -5.10 -3.16
N ASP A 61 7.90 -4.56 -3.84
CA ASP A 61 8.65 -5.31 -4.84
C ASP A 61 9.56 -6.34 -4.18
N ALA A 62 9.98 -7.35 -4.95
CA ALA A 62 10.72 -8.52 -4.44
C ALA A 62 12.10 -8.16 -3.85
N ASP A 63 12.66 -7.03 -4.26
CA ASP A 63 13.93 -6.48 -3.81
C ASP A 63 13.77 -5.45 -2.69
N MET A 64 12.55 -5.02 -2.35
CA MET A 64 12.30 -4.00 -1.34
C MET A 64 12.08 -4.62 0.03
N ARG A 65 13.02 -4.37 0.96
CA ARG A 65 12.98 -4.86 2.33
C ARG A 65 12.44 -3.78 3.27
N PRO A 66 11.25 -3.95 3.86
CA PRO A 66 10.72 -3.01 4.84
C PRO A 66 11.48 -3.08 6.16
N THR A 67 11.57 -1.94 6.84
CA THR A 67 12.02 -1.84 8.22
C THR A 67 10.97 -2.45 9.16
N PRO A 68 11.36 -2.94 10.36
CA PRO A 68 10.41 -3.47 11.34
C PRO A 68 9.28 -2.50 11.72
N ASN A 69 9.52 -1.19 11.58
CA ASN A 69 8.56 -0.16 11.95
C ASN A 69 7.66 0.29 10.79
N PHE A 70 7.76 -0.28 9.59
CA PHE A 70 7.05 0.20 8.40
C PHE A 70 5.55 0.42 8.67
N LEU A 71 4.87 -0.59 9.20
CA LEU A 71 3.44 -0.50 9.51
C LEU A 71 3.14 0.48 10.65
N LEU A 72 3.99 0.50 11.69
CA LEU A 72 3.86 1.43 12.82
C LEU A 72 3.99 2.91 12.40
N ARG A 73 4.72 3.18 11.31
CA ARG A 73 4.92 4.54 10.78
C ARG A 73 3.92 4.92 9.68
N THR A 74 3.26 3.94 9.04
CA THR A 74 2.36 4.20 7.90
C THR A 74 0.89 4.02 8.22
N VAL A 75 0.49 3.00 8.98
CA VAL A 75 -0.92 2.75 9.33
C VAL A 75 -1.57 3.96 10.03
N PRO A 76 -0.90 4.67 10.97
CA PRO A 76 -1.50 5.86 11.59
C PRO A 76 -1.82 6.99 10.61
N LEU A 77 -1.17 7.06 9.45
CA LEU A 77 -1.45 8.09 8.44
C LEU A 77 -2.76 7.83 7.66
N LEU A 78 -3.36 6.64 7.82
CA LEU A 78 -4.72 6.35 7.35
C LEU A 78 -5.80 6.82 8.34
N LEU A 79 -5.40 7.32 9.52
CA LEU A 79 -6.31 7.69 10.59
C LEU A 79 -6.42 9.21 10.73
N GLU A 80 -7.53 9.66 11.30
CA GLU A 80 -7.71 11.03 11.75
C GLU A 80 -8.22 11.07 13.18
N GLU A 81 -7.87 12.15 13.87
CA GLU A 81 -8.30 12.41 15.24
C GLU A 81 -9.78 12.85 15.24
N MET A 82 -10.59 12.21 16.07
CA MET A 82 -11.96 12.64 16.33
C MET A 82 -11.94 13.75 17.38
N ARG A 83 -12.55 14.90 17.06
CA ARG A 83 -12.71 15.98 18.04
C ARG A 83 -13.63 15.54 19.17
N ASP A 84 -13.31 15.93 20.40
CA ASP A 84 -14.11 15.61 21.61
C ASP A 84 -15.53 16.18 21.59
N ASP A 85 -15.74 17.24 20.81
CA ASP A 85 -17.03 17.92 20.63
C ASP A 85 -17.83 17.41 19.41
N ALA A 86 -17.23 16.55 18.57
CA ALA A 86 -17.94 15.97 17.43
C ALA A 86 -19.13 15.13 17.92
N VAL A 87 -20.32 15.38 17.35
CA VAL A 87 -21.53 14.60 17.62
C VAL A 87 -21.28 13.11 17.40
N GLU A 88 -20.50 12.79 16.38
CA GLU A 88 -20.03 11.45 16.04
C GLU A 88 -19.25 10.82 17.20
N ASN A 89 -18.33 11.55 17.86
CA ASN A 89 -17.57 11.03 18.99
C ASN A 89 -18.49 10.70 20.20
N ARG A 90 -19.62 11.42 20.35
CA ARG A 90 -20.60 11.20 21.41
C ARG A 90 -21.71 10.20 21.08
N MET A 91 -21.92 9.90 19.78
CA MET A 91 -23.04 9.07 19.28
C MET A 91 -22.61 7.84 18.47
N MET A 92 -21.31 7.61 18.26
CA MET A 92 -20.82 6.38 17.61
C MET A 92 -20.98 5.20 18.58
N PHE A 93 -22.04 4.41 18.37
CA PHE A 93 -22.38 3.21 19.13
C PHE A 93 -21.92 1.91 18.47
N ASP A 94 -21.49 1.94 17.20
CA ASP A 94 -21.15 0.76 16.41
C ASP A 94 -19.63 0.62 16.17
N ASP A 95 -19.16 -0.63 16.07
CA ASP A 95 -17.81 -0.97 15.68
C ASP A 95 -17.53 -0.50 14.24
N ASP A 96 -16.47 0.30 14.04
CA ASP A 96 -16.05 0.71 12.70
C ASP A 96 -15.71 -0.54 11.85
N PRO A 97 -16.37 -0.78 10.71
CA PRO A 97 -16.22 -2.02 9.93
C PRO A 97 -14.87 -2.15 9.21
N GLU A 98 -14.04 -1.09 9.17
CA GLU A 98 -12.72 -1.09 8.52
C GLU A 98 -11.57 -1.37 9.49
N ILE A 99 -11.65 -0.90 10.74
CA ILE A 99 -10.55 -1.06 11.73
C ILE A 99 -10.97 -1.74 13.03
N GLY A 100 -12.27 -1.88 13.30
CA GLY A 100 -12.81 -2.31 14.60
C GLY A 100 -12.50 -1.30 15.70
N ARG A 101 -13.31 -1.26 16.77
CA ARG A 101 -12.94 -0.50 17.97
C ARG A 101 -12.19 -1.40 18.93
N ALA A 102 -10.92 -1.08 19.18
CA ALA A 102 -10.42 -1.20 20.55
C ALA A 102 -11.03 -0.06 21.38
N SER A 103 -10.78 0.00 22.69
CA SER A 103 -11.30 1.02 23.64
C SER A 103 -10.96 2.50 23.32
N ASN A 104 -10.40 2.79 22.15
CA ASN A 104 -9.95 4.10 21.72
C ASN A 104 -11.08 4.86 21.00
N THR A 105 -11.52 5.96 21.60
CA THR A 105 -12.52 6.88 21.03
C THR A 105 -11.90 8.06 20.28
N ALA A 106 -10.58 8.26 20.35
CA ALA A 106 -9.92 9.46 19.83
C ALA A 106 -9.55 9.40 18.35
N TRP A 107 -9.54 8.22 17.72
CA TRP A 107 -9.11 8.05 16.33
C TRP A 107 -10.13 7.26 15.53
N ARG A 108 -10.26 7.60 14.24
CA ARG A 108 -11.04 6.84 13.25
C ARG A 108 -10.30 6.75 11.92
N VAL A 109 -10.77 5.91 11.00
CA VAL A 109 -10.24 5.91 9.62
C VAL A 109 -10.56 7.26 8.97
N ASN A 110 -9.54 7.90 8.40
CA ASN A 110 -9.75 9.01 7.50
C ASN A 110 -10.23 8.46 6.15
N ARG A 111 -11.52 8.65 5.87
CA ARG A 111 -12.16 8.09 4.67
C ARG A 111 -11.73 8.77 3.37
N ASP A 112 -11.08 9.93 3.45
CA ASP A 112 -10.53 10.63 2.29
C ASP A 112 -9.18 10.03 1.86
N VAL A 113 -8.40 9.45 2.77
CA VAL A 113 -7.08 8.88 2.43
C VAL A 113 -7.25 7.52 1.75
N ALA A 114 -6.81 7.38 0.51
CA ALA A 114 -6.78 6.11 -0.22
C ALA A 114 -5.55 5.26 0.11
N PHE A 115 -4.38 5.90 0.16
CA PHE A 115 -3.11 5.22 0.37
C PHE A 115 -2.03 6.12 0.97
N VAL A 116 -1.00 5.48 1.52
CA VAL A 116 0.21 6.10 2.05
C VAL A 116 1.39 5.61 1.21
N GLN A 117 2.16 6.53 0.65
CA GLN A 117 3.39 6.23 -0.08
C GLN A 117 4.61 6.51 0.81
N ALA A 118 5.60 5.62 0.83
CA ALA A 118 6.91 5.87 1.42
C ALA A 118 8.00 5.93 0.31
N PRO A 119 9.12 6.64 0.51
CA PRO A 119 10.20 6.69 -0.48
C PRO A 119 10.77 5.31 -0.81
N GLN A 120 11.29 5.18 -2.02
CA GLN A 120 12.18 4.09 -2.38
C GLN A 120 13.63 4.51 -2.10
N ARG A 121 14.37 3.64 -1.43
CA ARG A 121 15.79 3.83 -1.10
C ARG A 121 16.57 2.58 -1.43
N PHE A 122 17.87 2.75 -1.65
CA PHE A 122 18.76 1.68 -2.10
C PHE A 122 20.04 1.66 -1.27
N HIS A 123 20.52 0.46 -0.92
CA HIS A 123 21.73 0.30 -0.10
C HIS A 123 23.04 0.49 -0.86
N ASN A 124 23.03 0.23 -2.16
CA ASN A 124 24.20 0.18 -3.04
C ASN A 124 24.39 1.47 -3.85
N VAL A 125 23.97 2.61 -3.30
CA VAL A 125 24.17 3.93 -3.90
C VAL A 125 25.37 4.60 -3.23
N ASP A 126 26.34 5.03 -4.04
CA ASP A 126 27.51 5.73 -3.53
C ASP A 126 27.14 7.15 -3.03
N HIS A 127 28.02 7.76 -2.25
CA HIS A 127 27.78 9.10 -1.72
C HIS A 127 27.73 10.18 -2.81
N ALA A 128 28.38 9.98 -3.95
CA ALA A 128 28.39 10.94 -5.05
C ALA A 128 27.05 10.93 -5.82
N ASP A 129 26.34 9.80 -5.80
CA ASP A 129 25.09 9.49 -6.49
C ASP A 129 25.00 10.11 -7.90
N ILE A 130 26.04 9.89 -8.71
CA ILE A 130 26.20 10.55 -10.03
C ILE A 130 25.03 10.21 -10.96
N MET A 131 24.50 8.99 -10.83
CA MET A 131 23.35 8.51 -11.61
C MET A 131 22.00 8.87 -10.98
N ALA A 132 22.00 9.59 -9.86
CA ALA A 132 20.81 10.03 -9.14
C ALA A 132 19.84 8.88 -8.79
N HIS A 133 20.37 7.70 -8.44
CA HIS A 133 19.58 6.51 -8.10
C HIS A 133 18.73 6.72 -6.85
N ARG A 134 19.13 7.59 -5.93
CA ARG A 134 18.28 7.96 -4.78
C ARG A 134 17.00 8.67 -5.22
N ASN A 135 17.00 9.25 -6.42
CA ASN A 135 15.92 10.05 -6.97
C ASN A 135 15.42 11.11 -5.97
N ALA A 136 16.37 11.81 -5.34
CA ALA A 136 16.13 12.69 -4.20
C ALA A 136 15.21 13.86 -4.55
N ILE A 137 15.30 14.41 -5.78
CA ILE A 137 14.39 15.48 -6.23
C ILE A 137 12.94 15.00 -6.18
N PHE A 138 12.67 13.80 -6.67
CA PHE A 138 11.33 13.25 -6.70
C PHE A 138 10.83 12.89 -5.30
N TYR A 139 11.58 12.09 -4.54
CA TYR A 139 11.11 11.61 -3.23
C TYR A 139 11.19 12.68 -2.13
N ASP A 140 12.26 13.47 -2.07
CA ASP A 140 12.47 14.44 -0.98
C ASP A 140 11.88 15.82 -1.30
N GLY A 141 11.75 16.16 -2.59
CA GLY A 141 11.14 17.42 -3.04
C GLY A 141 9.70 17.26 -3.50
N ILE A 142 9.50 16.58 -4.62
CA ILE A 142 8.20 16.53 -5.33
C ILE A 142 7.14 15.81 -4.51
N CYS A 143 7.41 14.60 -4.00
CA CYS A 143 6.43 13.83 -3.23
C CYS A 143 6.03 14.55 -1.95
N ARG A 144 6.98 15.15 -1.23
CA ARG A 144 6.68 15.98 -0.05
C ARG A 144 5.85 17.21 -0.40
N GLY A 145 6.15 17.89 -1.51
CA GLY A 145 5.36 19.03 -1.97
C GLY A 145 3.94 18.64 -2.36
N ARG A 146 3.77 17.50 -3.05
CA ARG A 146 2.46 16.98 -3.48
C ARG A 146 1.63 16.45 -2.32
N ASP A 147 2.26 15.96 -1.26
CA ASP A 147 1.59 15.55 -0.02
C ASP A 147 0.79 16.70 0.61
N GLY A 148 1.31 17.93 0.54
CA GLY A 148 0.59 19.13 0.98
C GLY A 148 -0.75 19.37 0.27
N PHE A 149 -0.93 18.80 -0.92
CA PHE A 149 -2.18 18.83 -1.67
C PHE A 149 -2.94 17.49 -1.61
N GLY A 150 -2.42 16.48 -0.91
CA GLY A 150 -3.01 15.14 -0.87
C GLY A 150 -2.86 14.36 -2.19
N LEU A 151 -1.85 14.68 -3.01
CA LEU A 151 -1.72 14.18 -4.39
C LEU A 151 -0.38 13.48 -4.66
N THR A 152 0.24 12.90 -3.64
CA THR A 152 1.45 12.10 -3.78
C THR A 152 1.20 10.90 -4.69
N PRO A 153 2.01 10.66 -5.73
CA PRO A 153 1.79 9.56 -6.66
C PRO A 153 2.10 8.20 -6.01
N PHE A 154 1.43 7.16 -6.50
CA PHE A 154 1.82 5.78 -6.19
C PHE A 154 2.85 5.30 -7.21
N VAL A 155 3.96 4.75 -6.71
CA VAL A 155 5.13 4.38 -7.53
C VAL A 155 5.40 2.88 -7.53
N GLY A 156 4.35 2.08 -7.34
CA GLY A 156 4.40 0.63 -7.54
C GLY A 156 4.89 -0.18 -6.35
N THR A 157 5.51 0.44 -5.35
CA THR A 157 6.08 -0.21 -4.16
C THR A 157 6.05 0.71 -2.94
N ASN A 158 6.40 0.18 -1.77
CA ASN A 158 6.45 0.90 -0.50
C ASN A 158 5.17 1.69 -0.20
N ALA A 159 4.01 1.14 -0.55
CA ALA A 159 2.74 1.83 -0.40
C ALA A 159 1.71 0.98 0.33
N LEU A 160 1.08 1.58 1.32
CA LEU A 160 -0.02 0.99 2.08
C LEU A 160 -1.34 1.54 1.55
N TRP A 161 -2.20 0.67 1.05
CA TRP A 161 -3.48 1.02 0.45
C TRP A 161 -4.66 0.52 1.29
N ARG A 162 -5.75 1.28 1.33
CA ARG A 162 -7.06 0.75 1.74
C ARG A 162 -7.59 -0.17 0.65
N ARG A 163 -7.86 -1.43 1.01
CA ARG A 163 -8.34 -2.45 0.06
C ARG A 163 -9.63 -2.01 -0.62
N GLU A 164 -10.56 -1.45 0.13
CA GLU A 164 -11.88 -1.08 -0.37
C GLU A 164 -11.80 0.00 -1.46
N VAL A 165 -10.89 0.97 -1.33
CA VAL A 165 -10.71 2.04 -2.31
C VAL A 165 -10.16 1.46 -3.61
N LEU A 166 -9.19 0.54 -3.52
CA LEU A 166 -8.72 -0.22 -4.68
C LEU A 166 -9.85 -1.03 -5.33
N ALA A 167 -10.67 -1.72 -4.53
CA ALA A 167 -11.79 -2.50 -5.06
C ALA A 167 -12.85 -1.60 -5.74
N GLU A 168 -13.13 -0.42 -5.18
CA GLU A 168 -14.09 0.56 -5.72
C GLU A 168 -13.67 1.08 -7.11
N ILE A 169 -12.37 1.24 -7.35
CA ILE A 169 -11.86 1.64 -8.68
C ILE A 169 -11.69 0.47 -9.65
N GLY A 170 -12.03 -0.75 -9.24
CA GLY A 170 -11.88 -1.96 -10.06
C GLY A 170 -10.48 -2.59 -10.02
N GLY A 171 -9.68 -2.22 -9.02
CA GLY A 171 -8.30 -2.68 -8.83
C GLY A 171 -7.27 -1.78 -9.50
N PHE A 172 -6.09 -2.34 -9.76
CA PHE A 172 -5.04 -1.67 -10.54
C PHE A 172 -5.51 -1.46 -11.97
N VAL A 173 -5.27 -0.25 -12.49
CA VAL A 173 -5.70 0.15 -13.82
C VAL A 173 -4.90 -0.57 -14.90
N TYR A 174 -5.57 -1.19 -15.86
CA TYR A 174 -4.94 -1.81 -17.03
C TYR A 174 -4.64 -0.81 -18.15
N GLY A 175 -3.78 -1.21 -19.09
CA GLY A 175 -3.55 -0.47 -20.33
C GLY A 175 -2.48 0.61 -20.26
N SER A 176 -1.66 0.65 -19.20
CA SER A 176 -0.46 1.49 -19.10
C SER A 176 0.74 0.65 -18.70
N VAL A 177 1.92 1.04 -19.17
CA VAL A 177 3.22 0.52 -18.70
C VAL A 177 3.53 1.06 -17.29
N THR A 178 2.95 2.20 -16.92
CA THR A 178 3.02 2.80 -15.59
C THR A 178 1.64 2.71 -14.92
N GLU A 179 1.16 1.48 -14.73
CA GLU A 179 -0.16 1.20 -14.15
C GLU A 179 -0.33 1.78 -12.75
N ASP A 180 0.76 1.88 -12.01
CA ASP A 180 0.84 2.33 -10.62
C ASP A 180 0.47 3.81 -10.51
N THR A 181 1.18 4.66 -11.27
CA THR A 181 0.89 6.09 -11.29
C THR A 181 -0.52 6.34 -11.82
N LEU A 182 -0.95 5.58 -12.84
CA LEU A 182 -2.31 5.68 -13.37
C LEU A 182 -3.37 5.27 -12.34
N THR A 183 -3.10 4.26 -11.53
CA THR A 183 -3.99 3.82 -10.43
C THR A 183 -4.13 4.92 -9.37
N SER A 184 -3.04 5.59 -8.99
CA SER A 184 -3.15 6.75 -8.09
C SER A 184 -3.94 7.91 -8.70
N ASN A 185 -3.78 8.17 -10.00
CA ASN A 185 -4.54 9.23 -10.68
C ASN A 185 -6.04 8.94 -10.68
N GLU A 186 -6.44 7.68 -10.83
CA GLU A 186 -7.86 7.30 -10.82
C GLU A 186 -8.50 7.53 -9.45
N VAL A 187 -7.82 7.21 -8.33
CA VAL A 187 -8.36 7.52 -7.00
C VAL A 187 -8.40 9.03 -6.73
N HIS A 188 -7.36 9.76 -7.14
CA HIS A 188 -7.33 11.24 -7.00
C HIS A 188 -8.44 11.90 -7.81
N ARG A 189 -8.73 11.40 -9.02
CA ARG A 189 -9.84 11.86 -9.87
C ARG A 189 -11.21 11.66 -9.19
N ARG A 190 -11.34 10.68 -8.30
CA ARG A 190 -12.56 10.39 -7.53
C ARG A 190 -12.67 11.19 -6.24
N GLY A 191 -11.68 12.03 -5.92
CA GLY A 191 -11.68 12.90 -4.74
C GLY A 191 -10.96 12.33 -3.53
N TYR A 192 -10.45 11.10 -3.61
CA TYR A 192 -9.56 10.59 -2.57
C TYR A 192 -8.22 11.32 -2.57
N ILE A 193 -7.59 11.40 -1.41
CA ILE A 193 -6.23 11.91 -1.22
C ILE A 193 -5.26 10.77 -0.94
N SER A 194 -3.97 11.04 -1.12
CA SER A 194 -2.88 10.20 -0.63
C SER A 194 -2.05 10.93 0.42
N LYS A 195 -1.34 10.16 1.24
CA LYS A 195 -0.37 10.65 2.22
C LYS A 195 1.05 10.19 1.89
N TYR A 196 2.05 10.94 2.34
CA TYR A 196 3.46 10.59 2.16
C TYR A 196 4.16 10.39 3.50
N ALA A 197 4.62 9.16 3.75
CA ALA A 197 5.50 8.86 4.87
C ALA A 197 6.93 9.24 4.49
N ALA A 198 7.34 10.45 4.84
CA ALA A 198 8.63 11.05 4.46
C ALA A 198 9.84 10.47 5.23
N GLU A 199 9.88 9.15 5.40
CA GLU A 199 10.88 8.37 6.13
C GLU A 199 11.39 7.20 5.31
N ASP A 200 12.67 6.84 5.49
CA ASP A 200 13.30 5.74 4.77
C ASP A 200 12.87 4.40 5.40
N LEU A 201 11.66 3.96 5.05
CA LEU A 201 11.00 2.81 5.68
C LEU A 201 11.26 1.48 4.99
N ALA A 202 11.80 1.47 3.78
CA ALA A 202 12.18 0.25 3.07
C ALA A 202 13.37 0.50 2.13
N TRP A 203 14.18 -0.53 1.95
CA TRP A 203 15.45 -0.46 1.23
C TRP A 203 15.56 -1.61 0.22
N GLY A 204 15.98 -1.29 -0.99
CA GLY A 204 16.26 -2.27 -2.03
C GLY A 204 17.67 -2.16 -2.60
N GLU A 205 17.83 -2.68 -3.81
CA GLU A 205 19.08 -2.65 -4.57
C GLU A 205 18.88 -1.92 -5.90
N ALA A 206 19.62 -0.83 -6.10
CA ALA A 206 19.61 -0.08 -7.34
C ALA A 206 20.29 -0.91 -8.46
N PRO A 207 19.90 -0.71 -9.73
CA PRO A 207 20.60 -1.31 -10.86
C PRO A 207 22.09 -0.95 -10.86
N VAL A 208 22.95 -1.96 -11.03
CA VAL A 208 24.43 -1.79 -11.00
C VAL A 208 25.05 -1.47 -12.36
N SER A 209 24.22 -1.34 -13.41
CA SER A 209 24.69 -1.06 -14.77
C SER A 209 23.77 -0.08 -15.49
N VAL A 210 24.34 0.76 -16.35
CA VAL A 210 23.59 1.74 -17.15
C VAL A 210 22.53 1.07 -18.04
N ALA A 211 22.79 -0.14 -18.54
CA ALA A 211 21.83 -0.85 -19.39
C ALA A 211 20.59 -1.33 -18.63
N ALA A 212 20.68 -1.43 -17.30
CA ALA A 212 19.58 -1.83 -16.42
C ALA A 212 18.94 -0.65 -15.68
N ALA A 213 19.45 0.57 -15.88
CA ALA A 213 18.98 1.80 -15.27
C ALA A 213 17.92 2.50 -16.12
#